data_AF-A0A2V7DZ35-F1
#
_entry.id   AF-A0A2V7DZ35-F1
#
_cell.length_a   1.000
_cell.length_b   1.000
_cell.length_c   1.000
_cell.angle_alpha   90.00
_cell.angle_beta   90.00
_cell.angle_gamma   90.00
#
_symmetry.space_group_name_H-M   'P 1'
#
loop_
_entity.id
_entity.type
_entity.pdbx_description
1 polymer ?
#
loop_
_entity_poly.entity_id
_entity_poly.type
_entity_poly.pdbx_seq_one_letter_code
_entity_poly.pdbx_strand_id
1 'polypeptide(L)'
;MSLPNDAIVEKIVFGDGGPGLMASARAGDVIVDLSTVSPASTRRLAERAATKGVRLIDAPVSGSVSGAQAGTLAVMIGAPKDVVAPFAPVLRAIGTSLFCLGEVGRGNVLKLLNNLVALTNQAALCEAASASRARPWAKSWPRARARASSSNASSRPW
;
A
#
# COMPACT_ATOMS: atom_id res chain seq x y z
N MET A 1 8.69 -6.79 -12.08
CA MET A 1 9.01 -5.41 -12.48
C MET A 1 8.70 -4.47 -11.33
N SER A 2 9.38 -3.32 -11.27
CA SER A 2 9.17 -2.26 -10.26
C SER A 2 9.44 -0.93 -10.94
N LEU A 3 8.38 -0.27 -11.41
CA LEU A 3 8.43 0.83 -12.35
C LEU A 3 7.67 2.07 -11.81
N PRO A 4 7.94 3.27 -12.34
CA PRO A 4 7.41 4.50 -11.75
C PRO A 4 5.92 4.79 -11.97
N ASN A 5 5.30 4.26 -13.04
CA ASN A 5 3.89 4.52 -13.36
C ASN A 5 3.30 3.52 -14.37
N ASP A 6 1.98 3.58 -14.53
CA ASP A 6 1.15 2.75 -15.42
C ASP A 6 1.62 2.78 -16.88
N ALA A 7 1.95 3.97 -17.41
CA ALA A 7 2.35 4.13 -18.80
C ALA A 7 3.66 3.40 -19.09
N ILE A 8 4.64 3.49 -18.18
CA ILE A 8 5.92 2.78 -18.33
C ILE A 8 5.71 1.27 -18.20
N VAL A 9 4.83 0.82 -17.30
CA VAL A 9 4.45 -0.59 -17.20
C VAL A 9 3.89 -1.11 -18.52
N GLU A 10 2.91 -0.42 -19.11
CA GLU A 10 2.30 -0.84 -20.37
C GLU A 10 3.32 -0.86 -21.52
N LYS A 11 4.20 0.16 -21.60
CA LYS A 11 5.28 0.22 -22.61
C LYS A 11 6.27 -0.93 -22.47
N ILE A 12 6.69 -1.29 -21.26
CA ILE A 12 7.63 -2.40 -21.06
C ILE A 12 6.97 -3.74 -21.38
N VAL A 13 5.69 -3.92 -21.02
CA VAL A 13 4.99 -5.18 -21.26
C VAL A 13 4.69 -5.39 -22.75
N PHE A 14 4.15 -4.38 -23.43
CA PHE A 14 3.68 -4.54 -24.82
C PHE A 14 4.59 -3.94 -25.88
N GLY A 15 5.53 -3.08 -25.50
CA GLY A 15 6.39 -2.34 -26.42
C GLY A 15 5.84 -0.94 -26.74
N ASP A 16 6.73 -0.07 -27.22
CA ASP A 16 6.43 1.28 -27.71
C ASP A 16 7.28 1.55 -28.96
N GLY A 17 6.85 1.03 -30.10
CA GLY A 17 7.63 1.06 -31.35
C GLY A 17 8.76 0.01 -31.44
N GLY A 18 8.85 -0.90 -30.48
CA GLY A 18 9.80 -2.03 -30.44
C GLY A 18 9.26 -3.21 -29.60
N PRO A 19 10.00 -4.33 -29.48
CA PRO A 19 9.50 -5.50 -28.75
C PRO A 19 9.42 -5.25 -27.24
N GLY A 20 8.22 -5.45 -26.65
CA GLY A 20 8.03 -5.53 -25.20
C GLY A 20 8.19 -6.96 -24.66
N LEU A 21 7.97 -7.16 -23.35
CA LEU A 21 8.05 -8.47 -22.69
C LEU A 21 7.15 -9.53 -23.39
N MET A 22 5.97 -9.12 -23.85
CA MET A 22 5.02 -10.01 -24.51
C MET A 22 5.52 -10.54 -25.86
N ALA A 23 6.53 -9.93 -26.48
CA ALA A 23 7.12 -10.46 -27.72
C ALA A 23 7.75 -11.85 -27.50
N SER A 24 8.44 -12.04 -26.38
CA SER A 24 9.15 -13.28 -26.05
C SER A 24 8.43 -14.16 -25.03
N ALA A 25 7.36 -13.65 -24.39
CA ALA A 25 6.61 -14.41 -23.39
C ALA A 25 5.95 -15.67 -23.98
N ARG A 26 5.86 -16.72 -23.17
CA ARG A 26 5.26 -18.02 -23.48
C ARG A 26 4.05 -18.28 -22.58
N ALA A 27 3.15 -19.14 -23.03
CA ALA A 27 2.05 -19.59 -22.19
C ALA A 27 2.59 -20.24 -20.91
N GLY A 28 2.02 -19.87 -19.76
CA GLY A 28 2.49 -20.29 -18.44
C GLY A 28 3.39 -19.28 -17.72
N ASP A 29 4.01 -18.33 -18.45
CA ASP A 29 4.80 -17.27 -17.86
C ASP A 29 3.95 -16.40 -16.91
N VAL A 30 4.63 -15.81 -15.92
CA VAL A 30 4.00 -14.94 -14.92
C VAL A 30 4.77 -13.63 -14.82
N ILE A 31 4.05 -12.53 -14.98
CA ILE A 31 4.57 -11.19 -14.72
C ILE A 31 4.23 -10.83 -13.28
N VAL A 32 5.25 -10.59 -12.46
CA VAL A 32 5.09 -10.05 -11.10
C VAL A 32 5.37 -8.56 -11.13
N ASP A 33 4.40 -7.73 -10.77
CA ASP A 33 4.51 -6.27 -10.77
C ASP A 33 4.47 -5.71 -9.35
N LEU A 34 5.58 -5.12 -8.91
CA LEU A 34 5.71 -4.46 -7.61
C LEU A 34 5.40 -2.95 -7.69
N SER A 35 5.09 -2.45 -8.88
CA SER A 35 4.78 -1.03 -9.10
C SER A 35 3.48 -0.64 -8.41
N THR A 36 3.44 0.57 -7.86
CA THR A 36 2.18 1.16 -7.38
C THR A 36 1.51 1.86 -8.55
N VAL A 37 0.46 1.26 -9.10
CA VAL A 37 -0.25 1.71 -10.31
C VAL A 37 -1.77 1.61 -10.12
N SER A 38 -2.55 2.09 -11.08
CA SER A 38 -4.01 1.99 -11.04
C SER A 38 -4.48 0.54 -11.08
N PRO A 39 -5.37 0.11 -10.17
CA PRO A 39 -5.99 -1.23 -10.22
C PRO A 39 -6.69 -1.51 -11.55
N ALA A 40 -7.22 -0.46 -12.20
CA ALA A 40 -7.87 -0.59 -13.50
C ALA A 40 -6.86 -0.87 -14.62
N SER A 41 -5.68 -0.21 -14.61
CA SER A 41 -4.61 -0.51 -15.57
C SER A 41 -4.07 -1.93 -15.33
N THR A 42 -3.81 -2.31 -14.08
CA THR A 42 -3.40 -3.68 -13.73
C THR A 42 -4.36 -4.75 -14.25
N ARG A 43 -5.68 -4.57 -14.09
CA ARG A 43 -6.66 -5.54 -14.59
C ARG A 43 -6.65 -5.63 -16.12
N ARG A 44 -6.64 -4.49 -16.83
CA ARG A 44 -6.53 -4.47 -18.31
C ARG A 44 -5.24 -5.11 -18.80
N LEU A 45 -4.13 -4.87 -18.09
CA LEU A 45 -2.83 -5.49 -18.37
C LEU A 45 -2.92 -7.01 -18.28
N ALA A 46 -3.53 -7.52 -17.21
CA ALA A 46 -3.73 -8.95 -16.98
C ALA A 46 -4.62 -9.60 -18.04
N GLU A 47 -5.75 -8.96 -18.38
CA GLU A 47 -6.66 -9.43 -19.44
C GLU A 47 -5.94 -9.56 -20.79
N ARG A 48 -5.17 -8.54 -21.16
CA ARG A 48 -4.38 -8.55 -22.40
C ARG A 48 -3.27 -9.61 -22.36
N ALA A 49 -2.55 -9.74 -21.25
CA ALA A 49 -1.50 -10.75 -21.09
C ALA A 49 -2.06 -12.18 -21.18
N ALA A 50 -3.26 -12.41 -20.63
CA ALA A 50 -3.93 -13.70 -20.64
C ALA A 50 -4.25 -14.23 -22.05
N THR A 51 -4.39 -13.34 -23.05
CA THR A 51 -4.56 -13.74 -24.46
C THR A 51 -3.40 -14.58 -25.01
N LYS A 52 -2.21 -14.47 -24.41
CA LYS A 52 -1.02 -15.29 -24.73
C LYS A 52 -0.74 -16.37 -23.67
N GLY A 53 -1.68 -16.61 -22.75
CA GLY A 53 -1.51 -17.54 -21.63
C GLY A 53 -0.55 -17.04 -20.54
N VAL A 54 -0.27 -15.74 -20.48
CA VAL A 54 0.59 -15.13 -19.45
C VAL A 54 -0.29 -14.64 -18.29
N ARG A 55 0.12 -14.91 -17.05
CA ARG A 55 -0.60 -14.46 -15.85
C ARG A 55 0.08 -13.25 -15.23
N LEU A 56 -0.68 -12.45 -14.48
CA LEU A 56 -0.18 -11.29 -13.76
C LEU A 56 -0.37 -11.48 -12.25
N ILE A 57 0.63 -11.06 -11.47
CA ILE A 57 0.54 -10.86 -10.02
C ILE A 57 0.85 -9.39 -9.76
N ASP A 58 -0.10 -8.59 -9.26
CA ASP A 58 0.23 -7.29 -8.68
C ASP A 58 0.61 -7.47 -7.22
N ALA A 59 1.84 -7.10 -6.88
CA ALA A 59 2.42 -7.24 -5.55
C ALA A 59 3.07 -5.94 -5.08
N PRO A 60 2.38 -4.77 -5.13
CA PRO A 60 2.96 -3.52 -4.66
C PRO A 60 3.42 -3.62 -3.21
N VAL A 61 4.48 -2.88 -2.92
CA VAL A 61 5.20 -2.98 -1.65
C VAL A 61 5.08 -1.72 -0.81
N SER A 62 5.19 -1.87 0.51
CA SER A 62 5.36 -0.78 1.46
C SER A 62 6.61 -1.00 2.29
N GLY A 63 7.39 0.07 2.45
CA GLY A 63 8.69 0.07 3.12
C GLY A 63 9.64 1.07 2.46
N SER A 64 10.72 1.40 3.15
CA SER A 64 11.80 2.24 2.63
C SER A 64 12.79 1.41 1.80
N VAL A 65 13.73 2.09 1.14
CA VAL A 65 14.89 1.45 0.49
C VAL A 65 15.64 0.54 1.47
N SER A 66 15.80 0.95 2.73
CA SER A 66 16.39 0.11 3.78
C SER A 66 15.58 -1.15 4.06
N GLY A 67 14.25 -1.06 4.07
CA GLY A 67 13.38 -2.23 4.21
C GLY A 67 13.49 -3.20 3.01
N ALA A 68 13.67 -2.67 1.80
CA ALA A 68 13.91 -3.49 0.61
C ALA A 68 15.25 -4.24 0.69
N GLN A 69 16.32 -3.54 1.11
CA GLN A 69 17.65 -4.14 1.31
C GLN A 69 17.64 -5.21 2.40
N ALA A 70 16.85 -5.01 3.46
CA ALA A 70 16.73 -5.95 4.56
C ALA A 70 15.74 -7.11 4.29
N GLY A 71 15.00 -7.09 3.17
CA GLY A 71 13.96 -8.08 2.88
C GLY A 71 12.76 -8.00 3.83
N THR A 72 12.47 -6.82 4.39
CA THR A 72 11.42 -6.61 5.40
C THR A 72 10.23 -5.81 4.87
N LEU A 73 10.02 -5.80 3.54
CA LEU A 73 8.87 -5.10 2.96
C LEU A 73 7.54 -5.75 3.37
N ALA A 74 6.50 -4.93 3.41
CA ALA A 74 5.12 -5.40 3.35
C ALA A 74 4.73 -5.54 1.88
N VAL A 75 4.30 -6.75 1.47
CA VAL A 75 3.96 -7.09 0.08
C VAL A 75 2.46 -7.36 0.00
N MET A 76 1.75 -6.61 -0.83
CA MET A 76 0.29 -6.67 -0.96
C MET A 76 -0.08 -7.35 -2.28
N ILE A 77 -0.49 -8.61 -2.24
CA ILE A 77 -0.51 -9.51 -3.40
C ILE A 77 -1.94 -9.71 -3.92
N GLY A 78 -2.20 -9.25 -5.15
CA GLY A 78 -3.36 -9.58 -5.98
C GLY A 78 -2.98 -10.63 -7.03
N ALA A 79 -3.28 -11.89 -6.74
CA ALA A 79 -3.50 -12.95 -7.73
C ALA A 79 -4.11 -14.19 -7.05
N PRO A 80 -4.81 -15.06 -7.80
CA PRO A 80 -5.28 -16.34 -7.28
C PRO A 80 -4.18 -17.15 -6.60
N LYS A 81 -4.52 -17.87 -5.53
CA LYS A 81 -3.54 -18.52 -4.63
C LYS A 81 -2.65 -19.53 -5.36
N ASP A 82 -3.21 -20.24 -6.34
CA ASP A 82 -2.50 -21.19 -7.21
C ASP A 82 -1.47 -20.50 -8.12
N VAL A 83 -1.73 -19.25 -8.54
CA VAL A 83 -0.78 -18.44 -9.30
C VAL A 83 0.35 -17.94 -8.42
N VAL A 84 0.05 -17.57 -7.16
CA VAL A 84 1.03 -17.03 -6.21
C VAL A 84 1.93 -18.11 -5.60
N ALA A 85 1.40 -19.31 -5.33
CA ALA A 85 2.09 -20.35 -4.58
C ALA A 85 3.50 -20.68 -5.09
N PRO A 86 3.76 -20.83 -6.40
CA PRO A 86 5.10 -21.09 -6.93
C PRO A 86 6.09 -19.95 -6.69
N PHE A 87 5.62 -18.71 -6.56
CA PHE A 87 6.44 -17.51 -6.39
C PHE A 87 6.56 -17.07 -4.93
N ALA A 88 5.92 -17.79 -4.00
CA ALA A 88 5.98 -17.48 -2.58
C ALA A 88 7.43 -17.38 -2.03
N PRO A 89 8.39 -18.24 -2.42
CA PRO A 89 9.78 -18.09 -1.97
C PRO A 89 10.41 -16.75 -2.38
N VAL A 90 10.16 -16.31 -3.61
CA VAL A 90 10.68 -15.03 -4.14
C VAL A 90 10.04 -13.84 -3.42
N LEU A 91 8.72 -13.89 -3.21
CA LEU A 91 7.99 -12.83 -2.50
C LEU A 91 8.40 -12.75 -1.01
N ARG A 92 8.75 -13.88 -0.38
CA ARG A 92 9.28 -13.93 0.98
C ARG A 92 10.72 -13.45 1.08
N ALA A 93 11.51 -13.53 0.02
CA ALA A 93 12.87 -13.02 0.02
C ALA A 93 12.93 -11.49 0.14
N ILE A 94 11.89 -10.79 -0.32
CA ILE A 94 11.82 -9.32 -0.29
C ILE A 94 10.96 -8.77 0.86
N GLY A 95 10.18 -9.62 1.53
CA GLY A 95 9.22 -9.17 2.52
C GLY A 95 8.92 -10.16 3.63
N THR A 96 8.71 -9.61 4.83
CA THR A 96 8.29 -10.37 6.02
C THR A 96 6.77 -10.47 6.15
N SER A 97 6.04 -9.50 5.59
CA SER A 97 4.57 -9.40 5.70
C SER A 97 3.93 -9.55 4.32
N LEU A 98 3.35 -10.72 4.04
CA LEU A 98 2.70 -11.02 2.76
C LEU A 98 1.18 -11.04 2.94
N PHE A 99 0.48 -10.16 2.24
CA PHE A 99 -0.98 -10.08 2.25
C PHE A 99 -1.55 -10.65 0.95
N CYS A 100 -2.06 -11.87 0.96
CA CYS A 100 -2.67 -12.49 -0.22
C CYS A 100 -4.16 -12.11 -0.31
N LEU A 101 -4.53 -11.32 -1.32
CA LEU A 101 -5.85 -10.68 -1.42
C LEU A 101 -6.79 -11.34 -2.42
N GLY A 102 -6.32 -12.36 -3.15
CA GLY A 102 -7.11 -13.02 -4.19
C GLY A 102 -6.94 -12.30 -5.51
N GLU A 103 -7.97 -11.71 -6.08
CA GLU A 103 -7.96 -11.26 -7.48
C GLU A 103 -6.92 -10.18 -7.83
N VAL A 104 -6.53 -10.17 -9.10
CA VAL A 104 -5.63 -9.16 -9.68
C VAL A 104 -6.22 -7.76 -9.56
N GLY A 105 -5.37 -6.81 -9.18
CA GLY A 105 -5.66 -5.42 -8.87
C GLY A 105 -5.93 -5.17 -7.38
N ARG A 106 -6.21 -6.20 -6.57
CA ARG A 106 -6.48 -6.00 -5.13
C ARG A 106 -5.24 -5.59 -4.35
N GLY A 107 -4.05 -5.99 -4.79
CA GLY A 107 -2.78 -5.52 -4.23
C GLY A 107 -2.65 -4.01 -4.34
N ASN A 108 -2.84 -3.48 -5.55
CA ASN A 108 -2.85 -2.03 -5.78
C ASN A 108 -3.96 -1.31 -5.04
N VAL A 109 -5.16 -1.89 -4.93
CA VAL A 109 -6.24 -1.30 -4.10
C VAL A 109 -5.78 -1.15 -2.64
N LEU A 110 -5.26 -2.21 -2.02
CA LEU A 110 -4.80 -2.14 -0.63
C LEU A 110 -3.64 -1.14 -0.47
N LYS A 111 -2.71 -1.11 -1.42
CA LYS A 111 -1.59 -0.17 -1.39
C LYS A 111 -2.04 1.29 -1.46
N LEU A 112 -2.99 1.59 -2.35
CA LEU A 112 -3.53 2.94 -2.48
C LEU A 112 -4.29 3.36 -1.22
N LEU A 113 -5.06 2.46 -0.61
CA LEU A 113 -5.71 2.72 0.69
C LEU A 113 -4.69 2.97 1.81
N ASN A 114 -3.63 2.16 1.87
CA ASN A 114 -2.53 2.36 2.82
C ASN A 114 -1.87 3.73 2.65
N ASN A 115 -1.58 4.12 1.41
CA ASN A 115 -0.97 5.42 1.11
C ASN A 115 -1.92 6.59 1.43
N LEU A 116 -3.22 6.44 1.16
CA LEU A 116 -4.22 7.44 1.51
C LEU A 116 -4.20 7.74 3.01
N VAL A 117 -4.30 6.70 3.85
CA VAL A 117 -4.27 6.86 5.31
C VAL A 117 -2.96 7.49 5.78
N ALA A 118 -1.81 7.03 5.26
CA ALA A 118 -0.51 7.57 5.64
C ALA A 118 -0.38 9.07 5.29
N LEU A 119 -0.78 9.47 4.09
CA LEU A 119 -0.69 10.85 3.63
C LEU A 119 -1.69 11.77 4.36
N THR A 120 -2.89 11.29 4.66
CA THR A 120 -3.85 12.05 5.48
C THR A 120 -3.30 12.29 6.89
N ASN A 121 -2.73 11.27 7.52
CA ASN A 121 -2.10 11.42 8.84
C ASN A 121 -0.92 12.40 8.80
N GLN A 122 -0.11 12.34 7.74
CA GLN A 122 1.00 13.26 7.55
C GLN A 122 0.54 14.71 7.38
N ALA A 123 -0.52 14.95 6.60
CA ALA A 123 -1.10 16.28 6.43
C ALA A 123 -1.62 16.85 7.76
N ALA A 124 -2.37 16.05 8.52
CA ALA A 124 -2.89 16.43 9.83
C ALA A 124 -1.76 16.78 10.83
N LEU A 125 -0.66 16.01 10.82
CA LEU A 125 0.52 16.30 11.63
C LEU A 125 1.20 17.61 11.23
N CYS A 126 1.32 17.88 9.93
CA CYS A 126 1.87 19.14 9.42
C CYS A 126 1.02 20.35 9.85
N GLU A 127 -0.31 20.23 9.81
CA GLU A 127 -1.22 21.28 10.27
C GLU A 127 -1.09 21.52 11.78
N ALA A 128 -1.11 20.45 12.59
CA ALA A 128 -0.93 20.55 14.04
C ALA A 128 0.43 21.18 14.42
N ALA A 129 1.50 20.80 13.72
CA ALA A 129 2.84 21.35 13.92
C ALA A 129 2.96 22.82 13.47
N SER A 130 2.13 23.26 12.52
CA SER A 130 2.08 24.65 12.08
C SER A 130 1.28 25.51 13.07
N ALA A 131 0.13 25.01 13.51
CA ALA A 131 -0.71 25.66 14.51
C ALA A 131 0.00 25.85 15.88
N SER A 132 0.79 24.86 16.30
CA SER A 132 1.55 24.92 17.56
C SER A 132 2.68 25.97 17.55
N ARG A 133 3.19 26.33 16.36
CA ARG A 133 4.19 27.40 16.19
C ARG A 133 3.56 28.79 16.16
N ALA A 134 2.35 28.92 15.60
CA ALA A 134 1.65 30.21 15.51
C ALA A 134 1.09 30.70 16.85
N ARG A 135 0.84 29.80 17.82
CA ARG A 135 0.39 30.14 19.17
C ARG A 135 1.11 29.28 20.21
N PRO A 136 1.69 29.86 21.29
CA PRO A 136 2.14 29.08 22.45
C PRO A 136 0.93 28.43 23.14
N TRP A 137 0.55 27.25 22.66
CA TRP A 137 -0.62 26.49 23.10
C TRP A 137 -0.62 26.21 24.61
N ALA A 138 0.57 26.17 25.23
CA ALA A 138 0.76 25.99 26.67
C ALA A 138 0.17 27.11 27.54
N LYS A 139 -0.07 28.32 27.01
CA LYS A 139 -0.61 29.45 27.80
C LYS A 139 -2.13 29.56 27.76
N SER A 140 -2.81 28.87 26.84
CA SER A 140 -4.27 29.02 26.61
C SER A 140 -5.10 27.77 26.89
N TRP A 141 -4.48 26.63 27.24
CA TRP A 141 -5.25 25.48 27.70
C TRP A 141 -5.96 25.84 29.00
N PRO A 142 -7.31 25.74 29.10
CA PRO A 142 -7.97 25.87 30.37
C PRO A 142 -7.40 24.80 31.28
N ARG A 143 -6.58 25.18 32.28
CA ARG A 143 -6.25 24.28 33.38
C ARG A 143 -7.59 23.80 33.89
N ALA A 144 -7.96 22.56 33.60
CA ALA A 144 -9.07 21.89 34.24
C ALA A 144 -8.74 21.99 35.72
N ARG A 145 -9.31 23.01 36.38
CA ARG A 145 -9.16 23.17 37.81
C ARG A 145 -9.81 21.92 38.34
N ALA A 146 -9.00 21.04 38.90
CA ALA A 146 -9.44 20.08 39.87
C ALA A 146 -10.09 20.89 41.01
N ARG A 147 -11.37 21.24 40.86
CA ARG A 147 -12.24 21.46 42.00
C ARG A 147 -12.57 20.07 42.49
N ALA A 148 -11.63 19.51 43.25
CA ALA A 148 -12.00 18.61 44.33
C ALA A 148 -12.93 19.46 45.21
N SER A 149 -14.24 19.27 45.07
CA SER A 149 -15.24 19.84 45.95
C SER A 149 -15.12 19.15 47.30
N SER A 150 -14.32 19.75 48.18
CA SER A 150 -14.48 19.62 49.61
C SER A 150 -15.77 20.34 50.05
N SER A 151 -16.47 19.76 51.02
CA SER A 151 -17.74 20.17 51.67
C SER A 151 -19.00 19.60 51.02
N ASN A 152 -19.98 19.02 51.70
CA ASN A 152 -20.15 18.59 53.10
C ASN A 152 -21.38 17.64 53.12
N ALA A 153 -21.57 16.95 54.24
CA ALA A 153 -22.56 15.94 54.56
C ALA A 153 -24.06 16.27 54.33
N SER A 154 -24.85 15.19 54.47
CA SER A 154 -26.32 15.08 54.63
C SER A 154 -27.14 15.22 53.33
N SER A 155 -28.03 14.30 52.92
CA SER A 155 -28.90 13.35 53.65
C SER A 155 -29.45 12.25 52.71
N ARG A 156 -29.42 10.97 53.14
CA ARG A 156 -30.40 9.90 52.77
C ARG A 156 -31.63 10.06 53.70
N PRO A 157 -32.86 9.52 53.43
CA PRO A 157 -33.22 8.24 52.78
C PRO A 157 -34.33 8.38 51.69
N TRP A 158 -34.66 7.43 50.81
CA TRP A 158 -34.65 5.96 50.83
C TRP A 158 -33.95 5.41 49.58
#